data_AF-A0A9D8MUR4-F1
#
_entry.id   AF-A0A9D8MUR4-F1
#
_cell.length_a   1.000
_cell.length_b   1.000
_cell.length_c   1.000
_cell.angle_alpha   90.00
_cell.angle_beta   90.00
_cell.angle_gamma   90.00
#
_symmetry.space_group_name_H-M   'P 1'
#
loop_
_entity.id
_entity.type
_entity.pdbx_description
1 polymer ?
#
loop_
_entity_poly.entity_id
_entity_poly.type
_entity_poly.pdbx_seq_one_letter_code
_entity_poly.pdbx_strand_id
1 'polypeptide(L)'
;MKRILFLVLLVSQLSIVYAQDNGIDNLREYFAGYVNPEYPNLREITVEDIQTDAQTKHVTIVLGSNNFIAQPVTPLLVGNLYTEVKRRLPMPFNTYDLTICAGETPIEQLIPTSMMDRPDAARVYERELYKGNPWVTPMSLPYSIKKGLQGRHLGVCHSHGKYFNFNKQEWIWQRPRLFCTTEDMFTQTFVVPYLLPMLQNAGAVVFTPRERDWQKQEIIVDNDYILDGSRYEERVSKYHWQYGGVGFGHNREGYENGENPFRMGTFQITEATSNKRMTSDVVWIPEVLVEDDYAVYVSYQTMPNSIPDANYTVKHGGIETDFRVNQQMGGGTWVYLGTFHFTKGKSDDNCIKLTNFSNYKGVVTADAVRLGGGMGNIVRGDSTMVLPIGSDLPRCLEAARYSAQWYGMPDSVYSPRGNDDGRDDVNVRPFT
;
A
#
# COMPACT_ATOMS: atom_id res chain seq x y z
N MET A 1 -26.67 -38.63 -61.05
CA MET A 1 -25.66 -37.88 -60.29
C MET A 1 -26.23 -36.74 -59.44
N LYS A 2 -27.07 -35.82 -59.97
CA LYS A 2 -27.62 -34.68 -59.18
C LYS A 2 -28.44 -35.05 -57.93
N ARG A 3 -29.20 -36.16 -57.96
CA ARG A 3 -29.98 -36.63 -56.79
C ARG A 3 -29.12 -37.23 -55.68
N ILE A 4 -27.94 -37.78 -56.00
CA ILE A 4 -27.02 -38.36 -55.01
C ILE A 4 -26.27 -37.22 -54.29
N LEU A 5 -25.88 -36.17 -55.02
CA LEU A 5 -25.20 -35.00 -54.44
C LEU A 5 -26.08 -34.23 -53.44
N PHE A 6 -27.38 -34.14 -53.73
CA PHE A 6 -28.35 -33.48 -52.85
C PHE A 6 -28.61 -34.29 -51.56
N LEU A 7 -28.62 -35.63 -51.67
CA LEU A 7 -28.74 -36.50 -50.49
C LEU A 7 -27.49 -36.43 -49.60
N VAL A 8 -26.29 -36.36 -50.19
CA VAL A 8 -25.02 -36.22 -49.44
C VAL A 8 -24.96 -34.86 -48.73
N LEU A 9 -25.42 -33.77 -49.36
CA LEU A 9 -25.50 -32.45 -48.72
C LEU A 9 -26.52 -32.43 -47.56
N LEU A 10 -27.69 -33.04 -47.75
CA LEU A 10 -28.72 -33.12 -46.71
C LEU A 10 -28.24 -33.96 -45.51
N VAL A 11 -27.57 -35.09 -45.77
CA VAL A 11 -26.97 -35.94 -44.73
C VAL A 11 -25.82 -35.22 -44.02
N SER A 12 -24.99 -34.44 -44.72
CA SER A 12 -23.95 -33.63 -44.06
C SER A 12 -24.51 -32.52 -43.17
N GLN A 13 -25.62 -31.88 -43.56
CA GLN A 13 -26.28 -30.86 -42.74
C GLN A 13 -27.00 -31.47 -41.54
N LEU A 14 -27.63 -32.65 -41.71
CA LEU A 14 -28.22 -33.41 -40.60
C LEU A 14 -27.18 -33.91 -39.61
N SER A 15 -25.98 -34.32 -40.05
CA SER A 15 -24.87 -34.71 -39.17
C SER A 15 -24.30 -33.54 -38.37
N ILE A 16 -24.31 -32.32 -38.93
CA ILE A 16 -23.86 -31.10 -38.22
C ILE A 16 -24.87 -30.73 -37.13
N VAL A 17 -26.17 -30.84 -37.40
CA VAL A 17 -27.24 -30.57 -36.43
C VAL A 17 -27.30 -31.66 -35.35
N TYR A 18 -27.15 -32.95 -35.71
CA TYR A 18 -27.08 -34.05 -34.72
C TYR A 18 -25.81 -34.03 -33.87
N ALA A 19 -24.68 -33.56 -34.42
CA ALA A 19 -23.44 -33.37 -33.65
C ALA A 19 -23.53 -32.16 -32.69
N GLN A 20 -24.35 -31.16 -33.01
CA GLN A 20 -24.68 -30.05 -32.11
C GLN A 20 -25.47 -30.49 -30.87
N ASP A 21 -26.40 -31.44 -31.01
CA ASP A 21 -27.30 -31.83 -29.90
C ASP A 21 -26.75 -32.91 -28.95
N ASN A 22 -25.88 -33.84 -29.38
CA ASN A 22 -25.48 -34.98 -28.50
C ASN A 22 -23.98 -35.05 -28.13
N GLY A 23 -23.09 -34.35 -28.85
CA GLY A 23 -21.65 -34.41 -28.57
C GLY A 23 -21.13 -33.27 -27.70
N ILE A 24 -21.87 -32.16 -27.64
CA ILE A 24 -21.52 -30.96 -26.88
C ILE A 24 -22.00 -31.04 -25.43
N ASP A 25 -23.09 -31.76 -25.15
CA ASP A 25 -23.64 -31.95 -23.80
C ASP A 25 -22.70 -32.72 -22.85
N ASN A 26 -21.88 -33.63 -23.37
CA ASN A 26 -20.86 -34.36 -22.59
C ASN A 26 -19.80 -33.40 -21.98
N LEU A 27 -19.56 -32.23 -22.60
CA LEU A 27 -18.64 -31.24 -22.02
C LEU A 27 -19.23 -30.57 -20.79
N ARG A 28 -20.54 -30.31 -20.78
CA ARG A 28 -21.23 -29.75 -19.61
C ARG A 28 -21.13 -30.70 -18.42
N GLU A 29 -21.36 -32.00 -18.64
CA GLU A 29 -21.19 -33.03 -17.62
C GLU A 29 -19.74 -33.19 -17.16
N TYR A 30 -18.77 -33.14 -18.09
CA TYR A 30 -17.35 -33.23 -17.77
C TYR A 30 -16.91 -32.10 -16.84
N PHE A 31 -17.27 -30.85 -17.14
CA PHE A 31 -16.90 -29.71 -16.30
C PHE A 31 -17.69 -29.68 -14.99
N ALA A 32 -18.95 -30.13 -14.98
CA ALA A 32 -19.72 -30.31 -13.74
C ALA A 32 -19.05 -31.34 -12.80
N GLY A 33 -18.51 -32.41 -13.36
CA GLY A 33 -17.76 -33.45 -12.64
C GLY A 33 -16.25 -33.19 -12.52
N TYR A 34 -15.76 -32.04 -12.94
CA TYR A 34 -14.33 -31.73 -12.91
C TYR A 34 -13.85 -31.63 -11.45
N VAL A 35 -12.74 -32.30 -11.15
CA VAL A 35 -12.09 -32.25 -9.83
C VAL A 35 -10.61 -31.98 -10.03
N ASN A 36 -10.09 -30.99 -9.31
CA ASN A 36 -8.64 -30.81 -9.13
C ASN A 36 -8.23 -31.46 -7.80
N PRO A 37 -7.43 -32.54 -7.80
CA PRO A 37 -7.00 -33.21 -6.57
C PRO A 37 -6.24 -32.31 -5.60
N GLU A 38 -5.53 -31.29 -6.10
CA GLU A 38 -4.81 -30.32 -5.26
C GLU A 38 -5.76 -29.28 -4.64
N TYR A 39 -6.97 -29.13 -5.20
CA TYR A 39 -7.98 -28.16 -4.79
C TYR A 39 -9.37 -28.84 -4.67
N PRO A 40 -9.56 -29.75 -3.70
CA PRO A 40 -10.73 -30.64 -3.64
C PRO A 40 -12.06 -29.93 -3.35
N ASN A 41 -12.02 -28.69 -2.84
CA ASN A 41 -13.20 -27.90 -2.48
C ASN A 41 -13.65 -26.93 -3.58
N LEU A 42 -13.21 -27.15 -4.83
CA LEU A 42 -13.70 -26.39 -5.97
C LEU A 42 -15.21 -26.56 -6.11
N ARG A 43 -15.90 -25.44 -6.29
CA ARG A 43 -17.30 -25.45 -6.69
C ARG A 43 -17.40 -25.95 -8.12
N GLU A 44 -18.56 -26.48 -8.46
CA GLU A 44 -18.89 -26.98 -9.80
C GLU A 44 -18.51 -25.97 -10.88
N ILE A 45 -17.83 -26.43 -11.92
CA ILE A 45 -17.44 -25.60 -13.04
C ILE A 45 -18.52 -25.71 -14.10
N THR A 46 -19.23 -24.60 -14.33
CA THR A 46 -20.28 -24.55 -15.34
C THR A 46 -19.68 -24.14 -16.68
N VAL A 47 -20.17 -24.76 -17.76
CA VAL A 47 -19.96 -24.22 -19.10
C VAL A 47 -21.07 -23.22 -19.38
N GLU A 48 -20.73 -21.96 -19.63
CA GLU A 48 -21.69 -20.91 -19.93
C GLU A 48 -22.08 -20.97 -21.41
N ASP A 49 -21.08 -21.05 -22.30
CA ASP A 49 -21.29 -21.02 -23.74
C ASP A 49 -20.31 -21.94 -24.49
N ILE A 50 -20.76 -22.43 -25.65
CA ILE A 50 -19.93 -23.18 -26.59
C ILE A 50 -20.23 -22.64 -27.99
N GLN A 51 -19.24 -21.98 -28.58
CA GLN A 51 -19.33 -21.40 -29.91
C GLN A 51 -18.51 -22.21 -30.89
N THR A 52 -19.08 -22.51 -32.05
CA THR A 52 -18.40 -23.25 -33.12
C THR A 52 -18.43 -22.44 -34.41
N ASP A 53 -17.28 -22.22 -35.01
CA ASP A 53 -17.14 -21.60 -36.33
C ASP A 53 -16.57 -22.61 -37.32
N ALA A 54 -17.43 -23.08 -38.22
CA ALA A 54 -17.07 -24.03 -39.26
C ALA A 54 -16.24 -23.42 -40.41
N GLN A 55 -16.28 -22.09 -40.59
CA GLN A 55 -15.51 -21.42 -41.64
C GLN A 55 -14.04 -21.29 -41.24
N THR A 56 -13.80 -20.81 -40.02
CA THR A 56 -12.45 -20.68 -39.47
C THR A 56 -11.93 -21.98 -38.85
N LYS A 57 -12.79 -23.01 -38.72
CA LYS A 57 -12.50 -24.28 -38.03
C LYS A 57 -12.04 -24.04 -36.60
N HIS A 58 -12.86 -23.32 -35.83
CA HIS A 58 -12.56 -22.92 -34.46
C HIS A 58 -13.71 -23.28 -33.51
N VAL A 59 -13.38 -23.65 -32.28
CA VAL A 59 -14.31 -23.91 -31.18
C VAL A 59 -13.88 -23.09 -29.97
N THR A 60 -14.81 -22.32 -29.41
CA THR A 60 -14.61 -21.57 -28.18
C THR A 60 -15.53 -22.11 -27.10
N ILE A 61 -14.98 -22.44 -25.93
CA ILE A 61 -15.74 -22.89 -24.76
C ILE A 61 -15.56 -21.85 -23.66
N VAL A 62 -16.66 -21.33 -23.13
CA VAL A 62 -16.66 -20.34 -22.04
C VAL A 62 -17.07 -21.02 -20.75
N LEU A 63 -16.18 -21.02 -19.77
CA LEU A 63 -16.40 -21.51 -18.41
C LEU A 63 -16.84 -20.36 -17.50
N GLY A 64 -17.68 -20.69 -16.52
CA GLY A 64 -18.05 -19.79 -15.45
C GLY A 64 -16.82 -19.37 -14.64
N SER A 65 -16.41 -18.12 -14.83
CA SER A 65 -15.11 -17.62 -14.38
C SER A 65 -14.91 -17.79 -12.87
N ASN A 66 -15.92 -17.46 -12.06
CA ASN A 66 -15.85 -17.43 -10.60
C ASN A 66 -15.44 -18.76 -9.96
N ASN A 67 -15.87 -19.89 -10.51
CA ASN A 67 -15.56 -21.20 -9.95
C ASN A 67 -14.27 -21.78 -10.56
N PHE A 68 -14.02 -21.57 -11.85
CA PHE A 68 -12.81 -22.07 -12.50
C PHE A 68 -11.54 -21.41 -11.94
N ILE A 69 -11.54 -20.08 -11.77
CA ILE A 69 -10.35 -19.32 -11.34
C ILE A 69 -10.07 -19.40 -9.83
N ALA A 70 -10.91 -20.12 -9.08
CA ALA A 70 -10.67 -20.38 -7.65
C ALA A 70 -9.53 -21.38 -7.40
N GLN A 71 -8.93 -21.93 -8.46
CA GLN A 71 -7.72 -22.75 -8.42
C GLN A 71 -6.56 -22.07 -9.17
N PRO A 72 -5.30 -22.41 -8.86
CA PRO A 72 -4.15 -21.96 -9.64
C PRO A 72 -4.22 -22.50 -11.06
N VAL A 73 -4.07 -21.61 -12.04
CA VAL A 73 -3.97 -21.98 -13.44
C VAL A 73 -2.51 -22.21 -13.79
N THR A 74 -2.12 -23.47 -14.01
CA THR A 74 -0.73 -23.86 -14.31
C THR A 74 -0.59 -24.31 -15.77
N PRO A 75 0.62 -24.31 -16.36
CA PRO A 75 0.83 -24.83 -17.71
C PRO A 75 0.37 -26.29 -17.86
N LEU A 76 0.61 -27.12 -16.83
CA LEU A 76 0.19 -28.51 -16.82
C LEU A 76 -1.33 -28.65 -16.81
N LEU A 77 -2.02 -27.87 -15.96
CA LEU A 77 -3.49 -27.88 -15.90
C LEU A 77 -4.09 -27.48 -17.25
N VAL A 78 -3.61 -26.37 -17.83
CA VAL A 78 -4.08 -25.86 -19.11
C VAL A 78 -3.85 -26.89 -20.22
N GLY A 79 -2.64 -27.47 -20.31
CA GLY A 79 -2.33 -28.51 -21.30
C GLY A 79 -3.23 -29.76 -21.18
N ASN A 80 -3.49 -30.21 -19.94
CA ASN A 80 -4.38 -31.34 -19.69
C ASN A 80 -5.81 -31.03 -20.11
N LEU A 81 -6.35 -29.86 -19.75
CA LEU A 81 -7.70 -29.44 -20.13
C LEU A 81 -7.87 -29.37 -21.65
N TYR A 82 -6.95 -28.72 -22.36
CA TYR A 82 -6.99 -28.65 -23.83
C TYR A 82 -6.97 -30.05 -24.45
N THR A 83 -6.14 -30.95 -23.94
CA THR A 83 -6.06 -32.35 -24.43
C THR A 83 -7.34 -33.12 -24.16
N GLU A 84 -7.88 -33.02 -22.95
CA GLU A 84 -9.07 -33.76 -22.52
C GLU A 84 -10.34 -33.29 -23.20
N VAL A 85 -10.51 -31.97 -23.35
CA VAL A 85 -11.65 -31.36 -24.03
C VAL A 85 -11.60 -31.67 -25.52
N LYS A 86 -10.44 -31.52 -26.15
CA LYS A 86 -10.28 -31.81 -27.59
C LYS A 86 -10.56 -33.28 -27.93
N ARG A 87 -10.23 -34.21 -27.03
CA ARG A 87 -10.60 -35.64 -27.16
C ARG A 87 -12.09 -35.92 -27.03
N ARG A 88 -12.83 -35.09 -26.29
CA ARG A 88 -14.27 -35.24 -26.03
C ARG A 88 -15.14 -34.58 -27.09
N LEU A 89 -14.61 -33.60 -27.82
CA LEU A 89 -15.31 -33.01 -28.96
C LEU A 89 -15.62 -34.08 -30.02
N PRO A 90 -16.83 -34.09 -30.60
CA PRO A 90 -17.15 -35.00 -31.69
C PRO A 90 -16.47 -34.55 -32.99
N MET A 91 -16.37 -35.44 -33.98
CA MET A 91 -16.01 -35.02 -35.35
C MET A 91 -17.13 -34.14 -35.94
N PRO A 92 -16.81 -33.07 -36.69
CA PRO A 92 -15.46 -32.65 -37.09
C PRO A 92 -14.75 -31.71 -36.10
N PHE A 93 -15.42 -31.27 -35.03
CA PHE A 93 -14.93 -30.25 -34.09
C PHE A 93 -13.64 -30.64 -33.33
N ASN A 94 -13.38 -31.93 -33.12
CA ASN A 94 -12.09 -32.37 -32.55
C ASN A 94 -10.87 -32.05 -33.43
N THR A 95 -11.07 -31.76 -34.72
CA THR A 95 -10.02 -31.32 -35.65
C THR A 95 -9.86 -29.81 -35.70
N TYR A 96 -10.79 -29.06 -35.09
CA TYR A 96 -10.80 -27.60 -35.10
C TYR A 96 -9.83 -27.06 -34.06
N ASP A 97 -9.35 -25.83 -34.25
CA ASP A 97 -8.64 -25.12 -33.21
C ASP A 97 -9.59 -24.87 -32.02
N LEU A 98 -9.05 -24.96 -30.81
CA LEU A 98 -9.83 -24.90 -29.58
C LEU A 98 -9.29 -23.77 -28.72
N THR A 99 -10.18 -22.93 -28.21
CA THR A 99 -9.91 -21.95 -27.16
C THR A 99 -10.84 -22.23 -25.99
N ILE A 100 -10.29 -22.35 -24.78
CA ILE A 100 -11.07 -22.45 -23.55
C ILE A 100 -10.89 -21.14 -22.80
N CYS A 101 -11.99 -20.50 -22.44
CA CYS A 101 -12.02 -19.23 -21.73
C CYS A 101 -12.63 -19.40 -20.34
N ALA A 102 -12.16 -18.61 -19.37
CA ALA A 102 -12.89 -18.36 -18.13
C ALA A 102 -13.47 -16.93 -18.20
N GLY A 103 -14.78 -16.81 -18.38
CA GLY A 103 -15.40 -15.58 -18.85
C GLY A 103 -14.84 -15.16 -20.21
N GLU A 104 -14.34 -13.94 -20.34
CA GLU A 104 -13.80 -13.41 -21.61
C GLU A 104 -12.30 -13.72 -21.83
N THR A 105 -11.62 -14.36 -20.86
CA THR A 105 -10.16 -14.54 -20.89
C THR A 105 -9.78 -15.99 -21.22
N PRO A 106 -8.97 -16.24 -22.27
CA PRO A 106 -8.41 -17.56 -22.53
C PRO A 106 -7.61 -18.09 -21.34
N ILE A 107 -7.79 -19.36 -20.97
CA ILE A 107 -7.24 -19.91 -19.72
C ILE A 107 -5.71 -19.91 -19.70
N GLU A 108 -5.03 -19.98 -20.85
CA GLU A 108 -3.57 -19.84 -20.95
C GLU A 108 -3.06 -18.46 -20.53
N GLN A 109 -3.88 -17.41 -20.66
CA GLN A 109 -3.54 -16.06 -20.20
C GLN A 109 -3.70 -15.91 -18.68
N LEU A 110 -4.32 -16.89 -18.01
CA LEU A 110 -4.43 -16.92 -16.56
C LEU A 110 -3.24 -17.59 -15.89
N ILE A 111 -2.37 -18.27 -16.67
CA ILE A 111 -1.12 -18.83 -16.15
C ILE A 111 -0.25 -17.69 -15.60
N PRO A 112 0.20 -17.72 -14.33
CA PRO A 112 1.12 -16.72 -13.81
C PRO A 112 2.39 -16.65 -14.66
N THR A 113 2.85 -15.43 -14.98
CA THR A 113 4.03 -15.21 -15.85
C THR A 113 5.28 -15.93 -15.33
N SER A 114 5.42 -16.09 -14.00
CA SER A 114 6.52 -16.82 -13.36
C SER A 114 6.51 -18.33 -13.61
N MET A 115 5.38 -18.89 -14.05
CA MET A 115 5.21 -20.32 -14.33
C MET A 115 5.27 -20.63 -15.83
N MET A 116 5.42 -19.62 -16.69
CA MET A 116 5.51 -19.80 -18.13
C MET A 116 6.94 -20.16 -18.56
N ASP A 117 7.10 -21.11 -19.50
CA ASP A 117 8.40 -21.44 -20.10
C ASP A 117 9.04 -20.22 -20.79
N ARG A 118 8.19 -19.35 -21.35
CA ARG A 118 8.56 -18.04 -21.89
C ARG A 118 7.66 -17.00 -21.24
N PRO A 119 8.20 -16.22 -20.27
CA PRO A 119 7.46 -15.12 -19.67
C PRO A 119 6.89 -14.19 -20.74
N ASP A 120 5.58 -13.95 -20.69
CA ASP A 120 4.95 -12.95 -21.53
C ASP A 120 5.35 -11.55 -21.03
N ALA A 121 6.29 -10.93 -21.73
CA ALA A 121 6.79 -9.60 -21.41
C ALA A 121 5.69 -8.53 -21.41
N ALA A 122 4.62 -8.70 -22.21
CA ALA A 122 3.50 -7.77 -22.22
C ALA A 122 2.68 -7.81 -20.92
N ARG A 123 2.76 -8.92 -20.17
CA ARG A 123 2.11 -9.10 -18.87
C ARG A 123 3.01 -8.76 -17.68
N VAL A 124 4.30 -8.55 -17.92
CA VAL A 124 5.20 -8.04 -16.88
C VAL A 124 4.96 -6.54 -16.76
N TYR A 125 4.50 -6.11 -15.59
CA TYR A 125 4.34 -4.68 -15.30
C TYR A 125 5.71 -4.01 -15.17
N GLU A 126 6.29 -3.62 -16.30
CA GLU A 126 7.55 -2.87 -16.38
C GLU A 126 7.31 -1.35 -16.27
N ARG A 127 6.62 -0.89 -15.22
CA ARG A 127 6.84 0.51 -14.84
C ARG A 127 8.30 0.67 -14.45
N GLU A 128 8.90 1.80 -14.82
CA GLU A 128 10.21 2.17 -14.32
C GLU A 128 10.16 2.24 -12.79
N LEU A 129 10.63 1.17 -12.16
CA LEU A 129 10.85 1.15 -10.72
C LEU A 129 11.81 2.29 -10.40
N TYR A 130 11.54 3.04 -9.34
CA TYR A 130 12.36 4.18 -8.94
C TYR A 130 13.85 3.80 -8.91
N LYS A 131 14.66 4.59 -9.63
CA LYS A 131 16.11 4.43 -9.75
C LYS A 131 16.78 5.56 -8.98
N GLY A 132 17.21 5.31 -7.75
CA GLY A 132 17.86 6.31 -6.91
C GLY A 132 18.01 5.86 -5.46
N ASN A 133 18.39 6.78 -4.58
CA ASN A 133 18.55 6.50 -3.16
C ASN A 133 17.17 6.27 -2.51
N PRO A 134 17.00 5.20 -1.70
CA PRO A 134 15.75 4.94 -1.00
C PRO A 134 15.35 6.11 -0.11
N TRP A 135 14.05 6.27 0.16
CA TRP A 135 13.58 7.36 1.04
C TRP A 135 14.18 7.24 2.43
N VAL A 136 14.21 6.03 2.99
CA VAL A 136 14.83 5.70 4.28
C VAL A 136 15.68 4.45 4.10
N THR A 137 16.90 4.47 4.62
CA THR A 137 17.82 3.31 4.63
C THR A 137 18.32 3.08 6.06
N PRO A 138 17.98 1.95 6.71
CA PRO A 138 18.55 1.59 8.01
C PRO A 138 20.03 1.22 7.85
N MET A 139 20.90 1.88 8.62
CA MET A 139 22.35 1.73 8.52
C MET A 139 22.92 0.78 9.57
N SER A 140 22.21 0.55 10.68
CA SER A 140 22.64 -0.35 11.76
C SER A 140 22.29 -1.83 11.53
N LEU A 141 21.76 -2.20 10.35
CA LEU A 141 21.54 -3.61 10.02
C LEU A 141 22.89 -4.33 9.82
N PRO A 142 23.09 -5.54 10.41
CA PRO A 142 24.34 -6.27 10.29
C PRO A 142 24.53 -6.96 8.92
N TYR A 143 23.57 -6.81 7.99
CA TYR A 143 23.58 -7.45 6.69
C TYR A 143 23.00 -6.56 5.59
N SER A 144 23.27 -6.93 4.33
CA SER A 144 22.69 -6.31 3.14
C SER A 144 21.70 -7.25 2.47
N ILE A 145 20.56 -6.73 2.02
CA ILE A 145 19.49 -7.53 1.42
C ILE A 145 19.70 -7.56 -0.11
N LYS A 146 20.19 -8.69 -0.64
CA LYS A 146 20.57 -8.80 -2.06
C LYS A 146 19.48 -9.37 -2.96
N LYS A 147 18.61 -10.22 -2.42
CA LYS A 147 17.55 -10.95 -3.16
C LYS A 147 16.14 -10.62 -2.66
N GLY A 148 15.99 -9.53 -1.93
CA GLY A 148 14.71 -9.05 -1.42
C GLY A 148 14.19 -7.84 -2.21
N LEU A 149 13.50 -6.97 -1.49
CA LEU A 149 12.87 -5.74 -1.95
C LEU A 149 13.73 -4.50 -1.66
N GLN A 150 15.05 -4.67 -1.51
CA GLN A 150 15.99 -3.59 -1.19
C GLN A 150 15.79 -2.38 -2.12
N GLY A 151 15.49 -1.23 -1.53
CA GLY A 151 15.32 0.03 -2.26
C GLY A 151 14.04 0.13 -3.09
N ARG A 152 13.08 -0.79 -2.90
CA ARG A 152 11.74 -0.68 -3.49
C ARG A 152 10.83 0.13 -2.58
N HIS A 153 10.06 1.05 -3.14
CA HIS A 153 9.02 1.78 -2.43
C HIS A 153 7.67 1.10 -2.66
N LEU A 154 6.97 0.78 -1.57
CA LEU A 154 5.68 0.11 -1.59
C LEU A 154 4.67 0.95 -0.80
N GLY A 155 3.56 1.29 -1.45
CA GLY A 155 2.35 1.77 -0.77
C GLY A 155 1.49 0.57 -0.38
N VAL A 156 1.23 0.39 0.92
CA VAL A 156 0.42 -0.72 1.43
C VAL A 156 -0.79 -0.17 2.15
N CYS A 157 -1.97 -0.45 1.59
CA CYS A 157 -3.24 -0.07 2.16
C CYS A 157 -3.86 -1.26 2.90
N HIS A 158 -4.25 -1.07 4.15
CA HIS A 158 -5.13 -2.00 4.88
C HIS A 158 -6.56 -1.47 4.90
N SER A 159 -7.47 -2.14 5.62
CA SER A 159 -8.93 -1.87 5.68
C SER A 159 -9.36 -0.41 5.87
N HIS A 160 -10.67 -0.15 5.80
CA HIS A 160 -11.27 1.15 6.12
C HIS A 160 -11.00 1.59 7.55
N GLY A 161 -11.25 2.86 7.84
CA GLY A 161 -11.21 3.40 9.20
C GLY A 161 -12.52 4.08 9.58
N LYS A 162 -12.64 4.46 10.85
CA LYS A 162 -13.78 5.24 11.33
C LYS A 162 -13.78 6.60 10.64
N TYR A 163 -14.95 7.06 10.21
CA TYR A 163 -15.13 8.30 9.49
C TYR A 163 -16.36 9.06 9.99
N PHE A 164 -16.38 10.36 9.74
CA PHE A 164 -17.48 11.23 10.12
C PHE A 164 -18.59 11.21 9.08
N ASN A 165 -19.81 10.90 9.50
CA ASN A 165 -20.99 10.91 8.64
C ASN A 165 -21.78 12.20 8.87
N PHE A 166 -21.75 13.12 7.91
CA PHE A 166 -22.43 14.42 8.03
C PHE A 166 -23.96 14.30 8.15
N ASN A 167 -24.59 13.30 7.50
CA ASN A 167 -26.04 13.12 7.59
C ASN A 167 -26.49 12.70 9.00
N LYS A 168 -25.62 12.03 9.75
CA LYS A 168 -25.89 11.58 11.12
C LYS A 168 -25.19 12.40 12.19
N GLN A 169 -24.24 13.26 11.80
CA GLN A 169 -23.39 14.06 12.68
C GLN A 169 -22.63 13.25 13.72
N GLU A 170 -22.16 12.06 13.32
CA GLU A 170 -21.44 11.14 14.19
C GLU A 170 -20.31 10.42 13.45
N TRP A 171 -19.32 10.00 14.24
CA TRP A 171 -18.24 9.14 13.77
C TRP A 171 -18.71 7.68 13.74
N ILE A 172 -18.65 7.05 12.57
CA ILE A 172 -19.10 5.67 12.36
C ILE A 172 -18.06 4.84 11.61
N TRP A 173 -18.19 3.51 11.73
CA TRP A 173 -17.49 2.56 10.88
C TRP A 173 -18.19 2.46 9.53
N GLN A 174 -17.45 2.15 8.47
CA GLN A 174 -18.01 1.93 7.13
C GLN A 174 -18.83 0.65 7.07
N ARG A 175 -18.38 -0.38 7.79
CA ARG A 175 -19.05 -1.68 7.85
C ARG A 175 -19.78 -1.85 9.18
N PRO A 176 -20.98 -2.46 9.16
CA PRO A 176 -21.72 -2.75 10.38
C PRO A 176 -20.97 -3.75 11.24
N ARG A 177 -21.26 -3.74 12.55
CA ARG A 177 -20.74 -4.77 13.47
C ARG A 177 -21.49 -6.06 13.20
N LEU A 178 -20.79 -7.09 12.74
CA LEU A 178 -21.34 -8.43 12.50
C LEU A 178 -20.65 -9.42 13.43
N PHE A 179 -21.43 -10.20 14.19
CA PHE A 179 -20.89 -11.20 15.13
C PHE A 179 -19.81 -10.66 16.08
N CYS A 180 -20.03 -9.44 16.62
CA CYS A 180 -19.07 -8.73 17.48
C CYS A 180 -17.74 -8.35 16.80
N THR A 181 -17.65 -8.44 15.48
CA THR A 181 -16.48 -8.02 14.69
C THR A 181 -16.78 -6.78 13.85
N THR A 182 -15.75 -5.98 13.61
CA THR A 182 -15.78 -4.87 12.64
C THR A 182 -14.79 -5.19 11.53
N GLU A 183 -15.29 -5.46 10.32
CA GLU A 183 -14.48 -5.77 9.13
C GLU A 183 -13.39 -4.70 8.89
N ASP A 184 -13.73 -3.43 9.12
CA ASP A 184 -12.83 -2.28 8.97
C ASP A 184 -11.57 -2.38 9.85
N MET A 185 -11.58 -3.17 10.91
CA MET A 185 -10.40 -3.38 11.76
C MET A 185 -9.64 -4.66 11.41
N PHE A 186 -10.32 -5.67 10.85
CA PHE A 186 -9.76 -7.01 10.70
C PHE A 186 -8.46 -7.02 9.88
N THR A 187 -8.45 -6.42 8.69
CA THR A 187 -7.26 -6.40 7.82
C THR A 187 -6.08 -5.68 8.46
N GLN A 188 -6.33 -4.59 9.20
CA GLN A 188 -5.29 -3.85 9.90
C GLN A 188 -4.56 -4.71 10.94
N THR A 189 -5.27 -5.62 11.63
CA THR A 189 -4.70 -6.46 12.70
C THR A 189 -3.63 -7.43 12.22
N PHE A 190 -3.55 -7.73 10.93
CA PHE A 190 -2.46 -8.54 10.37
C PHE A 190 -1.54 -7.78 9.42
N VAL A 191 -2.04 -6.76 8.71
CA VAL A 191 -1.18 -5.97 7.83
C VAL A 191 -0.14 -5.18 8.64
N VAL A 192 -0.58 -4.46 9.67
CA VAL A 192 0.28 -3.56 10.44
C VAL A 192 1.37 -4.31 11.23
N PRO A 193 1.04 -5.32 12.07
CA PRO A 193 2.06 -6.00 12.87
C PRO A 193 2.85 -7.08 12.13
N TYR A 194 2.40 -7.58 10.97
CA TYR A 194 3.10 -8.66 10.26
C TYR A 194 3.53 -8.28 8.84
N LEU A 195 2.60 -7.87 7.96
CA LEU A 195 2.95 -7.62 6.56
C LEU A 195 3.91 -6.44 6.39
N LEU A 196 3.64 -5.29 7.03
CA LEU A 196 4.52 -4.12 6.90
C LEU A 196 5.95 -4.44 7.40
N PRO A 197 6.14 -5.04 8.60
CA PRO A 197 7.47 -5.46 9.05
C PRO A 197 8.13 -6.49 8.13
N MET A 198 7.39 -7.46 7.58
CA MET A 198 7.95 -8.44 6.64
C MET A 198 8.50 -7.76 5.37
N LEU A 199 7.77 -6.80 4.81
CA LEU A 199 8.20 -6.04 3.63
C LEU A 199 9.42 -5.16 3.94
N GLN A 200 9.43 -4.50 5.11
CA GLN A 200 10.56 -3.68 5.57
C GLN A 200 11.81 -4.53 5.83
N ASN A 201 11.66 -5.69 6.46
CA ASN A 201 12.74 -6.66 6.67
C ASN A 201 13.24 -7.28 5.37
N ALA A 202 12.41 -7.31 4.32
CA ALA A 202 12.83 -7.64 2.97
C ALA A 202 13.52 -6.47 2.25
N GLY A 203 13.64 -5.28 2.86
CA GLY A 203 14.40 -4.13 2.37
C GLY A 203 13.56 -3.06 1.67
N ALA A 204 12.23 -3.20 1.68
CA ALA A 204 11.34 -2.20 1.10
C ALA A 204 11.21 -0.97 2.00
N VAL A 205 11.08 0.20 1.38
CA VAL A 205 10.51 1.39 2.00
C VAL A 205 9.00 1.24 1.91
N VAL A 206 8.32 1.17 3.06
CA VAL A 206 6.88 0.92 3.12
C VAL A 206 6.17 2.14 3.64
N PHE A 207 5.27 2.69 2.82
CA PHE A 207 4.35 3.75 3.20
C PHE A 207 2.94 3.19 3.35
N THR A 208 2.16 3.75 4.26
CA THR A 208 0.76 3.37 4.46
C THR A 208 -0.08 4.62 4.75
N PRO A 209 -1.30 4.74 4.20
CA PRO A 209 -2.08 5.97 4.25
C PRO A 209 -2.83 6.19 5.56
N ARG A 210 -2.71 5.26 6.51
CA ARG A 210 -3.27 5.34 7.86
C ARG A 210 -2.15 5.26 8.87
N GLU A 211 -2.33 5.88 10.03
CA GLU A 211 -1.40 5.71 11.15
C GLU A 211 -1.24 4.21 11.50
N ARG A 212 0.02 3.78 11.62
CA ARG A 212 0.40 2.39 11.83
C ARG A 212 0.78 2.09 13.27
N ASP A 213 1.02 3.11 14.09
CA ASP A 213 1.33 2.94 15.49
C ASP A 213 0.05 2.92 16.34
N TRP A 214 -0.04 1.94 17.23
CA TRP A 214 -1.16 1.77 18.15
C TRP A 214 -0.99 2.58 19.43
N GLN A 215 0.20 3.16 19.64
CA GLN A 215 0.50 4.03 20.76
C GLN A 215 -0.42 5.26 20.75
N LYS A 216 -1.15 5.45 21.85
CA LYS A 216 -2.12 6.56 22.02
C LYS A 216 -1.44 7.86 22.43
N GLN A 217 -0.26 7.75 23.04
CA GLN A 217 0.58 8.89 23.35
C GLN A 217 1.21 9.42 22.07
N GLU A 218 1.32 10.73 21.98
CA GLU A 218 2.04 11.42 20.93
C GLU A 218 2.93 12.48 21.57
N ILE A 219 4.23 12.40 21.29
CA ILE A 219 5.20 13.38 21.76
C ILE A 219 5.78 14.03 20.52
N ILE A 220 5.57 15.34 20.39
CA ILE A 220 6.12 16.14 19.30
C ILE A 220 7.18 17.06 19.88
N VAL A 221 8.38 16.99 19.30
CA VAL A 221 9.49 17.88 19.63
C VAL A 221 9.78 18.69 18.38
N ASP A 222 9.67 20.01 18.50
CA ASP A 222 9.72 20.97 17.41
C ASP A 222 10.52 22.21 17.85
N ASN A 223 11.08 22.95 16.89
CA ASN A 223 11.82 24.19 17.16
C ASN A 223 10.90 25.38 17.49
N ASP A 224 9.67 25.39 16.98
CA ASP A 224 8.75 26.51 17.19
C ASP A 224 8.02 26.44 18.54
N TYR A 225 7.54 25.24 18.88
CA TYR A 225 6.71 25.01 20.06
C TYR A 225 7.23 23.80 20.84
N ILE A 226 7.89 24.07 21.97
CA ILE A 226 8.35 23.02 22.87
C ILE A 226 7.23 22.71 23.87
N LEU A 227 6.55 21.58 23.65
CA LEU A 227 5.49 21.07 24.53
C LEU A 227 6.04 20.04 25.53
N ASP A 228 5.28 19.79 26.58
CA ASP A 228 5.42 18.64 27.50
C ASP A 228 6.77 18.50 28.21
N GLY A 229 7.55 19.58 28.28
CA GLY A 229 8.87 19.58 28.91
C GLY A 229 9.96 18.92 28.08
N SER A 230 9.68 18.57 26.81
CA SER A 230 10.68 18.09 25.84
C SER A 230 11.74 19.18 25.57
N ARG A 231 12.79 18.85 24.81
CA ARG A 231 13.87 19.79 24.52
C ARG A 231 14.36 19.67 23.07
N TYR A 232 14.48 20.82 22.43
CA TYR A 232 15.10 20.99 21.12
C TYR A 232 16.45 21.71 21.30
N GLU A 233 17.52 21.21 20.67
CA GLU A 233 18.85 21.81 20.74
C GLU A 233 19.55 21.81 19.39
N GLU A 234 20.13 22.96 19.02
CA GLU A 234 21.09 23.08 17.92
C GLU A 234 22.51 23.10 18.47
N ARG A 235 23.33 22.12 18.07
CA ARG A 235 24.73 21.99 18.48
C ARG A 235 25.61 22.37 17.31
N VAL A 236 26.16 23.58 17.34
CA VAL A 236 26.86 24.16 16.20
C VAL A 236 28.37 23.94 16.29
N SER A 237 28.97 23.55 15.15
CA SER A 237 30.41 23.61 14.89
C SER A 237 30.72 24.69 13.85
N LYS A 238 30.93 24.32 12.58
CA LYS A 238 31.29 25.30 11.52
C LYS A 238 30.07 26.00 10.91
N TYR A 239 29.01 25.24 10.63
CA TYR A 239 27.85 25.74 9.89
C TYR A 239 26.67 25.86 10.84
N HIS A 240 26.13 27.07 10.98
CA HIS A 240 24.98 27.32 11.84
C HIS A 240 23.69 26.76 11.21
N TRP A 241 22.77 26.32 12.05
CA TRP A 241 21.38 26.14 11.67
C TRP A 241 20.71 27.52 11.65
N GLN A 242 19.80 27.70 10.70
CA GLN A 242 19.15 28.98 10.47
C GLN A 242 17.76 28.75 9.89
N TYR A 243 16.89 29.73 10.06
CA TYR A 243 15.53 29.72 9.52
C TYR A 243 15.54 29.40 8.01
N GLY A 244 14.84 28.33 7.63
CA GLY A 244 14.75 27.82 6.26
C GLY A 244 13.46 28.18 5.54
N GLY A 245 12.41 28.58 6.26
CA GLY A 245 11.09 28.86 5.70
C GLY A 245 9.96 28.18 6.47
N VAL A 246 8.85 27.94 5.79
CA VAL A 246 7.62 27.35 6.37
C VAL A 246 7.76 25.85 6.55
N GLY A 247 7.42 25.36 7.74
CA GLY A 247 7.48 23.96 8.15
C GLY A 247 6.25 23.54 8.97
N PHE A 248 6.39 22.40 9.64
CA PHE A 248 5.43 21.89 10.60
C PHE A 248 5.30 22.83 11.79
N GLY A 249 4.08 22.94 12.32
CA GLY A 249 3.83 23.60 13.60
C GLY A 249 2.60 23.00 14.28
N HIS A 250 2.76 22.68 15.57
CA HIS A 250 1.67 22.14 16.39
C HIS A 250 1.22 23.16 17.45
N ASN A 251 0.32 24.06 17.04
CA ASN A 251 -0.17 25.16 17.87
C ASN A 251 -1.65 25.03 18.26
N ARG A 252 -2.29 23.87 17.98
CA ARG A 252 -3.72 23.61 18.21
C ARG A 252 -3.97 22.15 18.52
N GLU A 253 -4.96 21.90 19.36
CA GLU A 253 -5.41 20.55 19.71
C GLU A 253 -6.25 19.88 18.61
N GLY A 254 -6.95 20.69 17.79
CA GLY A 254 -7.83 20.22 16.72
C GLY A 254 -7.68 21.01 15.42
N TYR A 255 -7.80 20.34 14.28
CA TYR A 255 -7.65 20.91 12.95
C TYR A 255 -8.93 20.72 12.12
N GLU A 256 -9.40 21.81 11.53
CA GLU A 256 -10.56 21.80 10.62
C GLU A 256 -10.16 21.35 9.21
N ASN A 257 -11.14 21.00 8.37
CA ASN A 257 -10.86 20.61 6.99
C ASN A 257 -10.12 21.73 6.22
N GLY A 258 -9.11 21.36 5.45
CA GLY A 258 -8.31 22.31 4.66
C GLY A 258 -7.11 22.88 5.42
N GLU A 259 -7.08 22.76 6.76
CA GLU A 259 -5.93 23.17 7.55
C GLU A 259 -4.78 22.18 7.39
N ASN A 260 -3.57 22.72 7.20
CA ASN A 260 -2.36 21.94 6.99
C ASN A 260 -1.29 22.33 8.03
N PRO A 261 -0.93 21.44 8.97
CA PRO A 261 0.03 21.75 10.02
C PRO A 261 1.45 22.00 9.48
N PHE A 262 1.80 21.47 8.31
CA PHE A 262 3.06 21.73 7.59
C PHE A 262 3.13 23.13 6.94
N ARG A 263 2.18 24.00 7.28
CA ARG A 263 2.16 25.42 6.92
C ARG A 263 2.05 26.35 8.14
N MET A 264 2.21 25.81 9.35
CA MET A 264 1.92 26.52 10.60
C MET A 264 3.15 26.78 11.48
N GLY A 265 4.32 26.28 11.08
CA GLY A 265 5.58 26.56 11.75
C GLY A 265 6.72 26.79 10.76
N THR A 266 7.93 26.42 11.16
CA THR A 266 9.18 26.77 10.50
C THR A 266 10.17 25.62 10.58
N PHE A 267 10.98 25.47 9.52
CA PHE A 267 12.06 24.49 9.52
C PHE A 267 13.43 25.19 9.57
N GLN A 268 14.44 24.48 10.04
CA GLN A 268 15.83 24.89 10.05
C GLN A 268 16.60 24.30 8.86
N ILE A 269 17.59 25.04 8.36
CA ILE A 269 18.45 24.65 7.24
C ILE A 269 19.91 24.90 7.57
N THR A 270 20.81 24.03 7.10
CA THR A 270 22.26 24.26 7.19
C THR A 270 22.99 23.66 5.99
N GLU A 271 24.23 24.12 5.75
CA GLU A 271 25.09 23.54 4.71
C GLU A 271 25.60 22.16 5.11
N ALA A 272 25.61 21.24 4.16
CA ALA A 272 26.17 19.92 4.36
C ALA A 272 27.72 19.96 4.34
N THR A 273 28.35 19.10 5.15
CA THR A 273 29.81 18.98 5.19
C THR A 273 30.29 17.54 5.18
N SER A 274 31.38 17.27 4.46
CA SER A 274 32.05 15.96 4.48
C SER A 274 33.15 15.87 5.55
N ASN A 275 33.38 16.93 6.33
CA ASN A 275 34.37 16.93 7.41
C ASN A 275 33.70 16.67 8.76
N LYS A 276 33.87 15.45 9.29
CA LYS A 276 33.31 15.01 10.58
C LYS A 276 33.68 15.90 11.78
N ARG A 277 34.77 16.67 11.73
CA ARG A 277 35.16 17.58 12.83
C ARG A 277 34.44 18.92 12.80
N MET A 278 33.72 19.20 11.71
CA MET A 278 33.02 20.46 11.45
C MET A 278 31.50 20.29 11.43
N THR A 279 31.01 19.12 11.84
CA THR A 279 29.59 18.79 11.79
C THR A 279 28.83 19.53 12.87
N SER A 280 27.70 20.11 12.47
CA SER A 280 26.69 20.64 13.37
C SER A 280 25.51 19.67 13.40
N ASP A 281 24.83 19.62 14.52
CA ASP A 281 23.75 18.66 14.75
C ASP A 281 22.52 19.36 15.35
N VAL A 282 21.34 18.80 15.09
CA VAL A 282 20.10 19.08 15.83
C VAL A 282 19.76 17.86 16.68
N VAL A 283 19.28 18.09 17.90
CA VAL A 283 18.87 17.04 18.82
C VAL A 283 17.48 17.33 19.37
N TRP A 284 16.58 16.37 19.21
CA TRP A 284 15.24 16.34 19.79
C TRP A 284 15.23 15.35 20.95
N ILE A 285 14.92 15.84 22.16
CA ILE A 285 14.95 15.06 23.40
C ILE A 285 13.54 15.06 23.99
N PRO A 286 12.73 14.02 23.69
CA PRO A 286 11.36 13.90 24.21
C PRO A 286 11.35 13.72 25.74
N GLU A 287 10.33 14.28 26.40
CA GLU A 287 9.94 13.89 27.75
C GLU A 287 8.96 12.70 27.67
N VAL A 288 9.48 11.49 27.88
CA VAL A 288 8.67 10.27 27.79
C VAL A 288 7.93 10.03 29.10
N LEU A 289 6.61 10.19 29.11
CA LEU A 289 5.82 10.05 30.34
C LEU A 289 5.57 8.59 30.76
N VAL A 290 5.51 7.69 29.78
CA VAL A 290 5.24 6.26 29.93
C VAL A 290 6.28 5.49 29.14
N GLU A 291 6.97 4.54 29.78
CA GLU A 291 7.90 3.65 29.10
C GLU A 291 7.14 2.65 28.23
N ASP A 292 7.41 2.63 26.93
CA ASP A 292 6.76 1.77 25.94
C ASP A 292 7.49 1.82 24.59
N ASP A 293 6.97 1.08 23.62
CA ASP A 293 7.36 1.18 22.22
C ASP A 293 6.66 2.36 21.53
N TYR A 294 7.44 3.16 20.79
CA TYR A 294 6.96 4.32 20.03
C TYR A 294 7.47 4.26 18.59
N ALA A 295 6.59 4.44 17.62
CA ALA A 295 7.00 4.78 16.26
C ALA A 295 7.67 6.15 16.25
N VAL A 296 8.83 6.26 15.60
CA VAL A 296 9.57 7.51 15.42
C VAL A 296 9.39 8.00 14.00
N TYR A 297 8.86 9.21 13.89
CA TYR A 297 8.72 9.96 12.65
C TYR A 297 9.58 11.22 12.69
N VAL A 298 10.16 11.57 11.55
CA VAL A 298 10.89 12.83 11.36
C VAL A 298 10.24 13.65 10.26
N SER A 299 10.38 14.97 10.33
CA SER A 299 10.02 15.86 9.22
C SER A 299 11.15 16.80 8.84
N TYR A 300 11.08 17.27 7.61
CA TYR A 300 12.02 18.18 6.97
C TYR A 300 11.38 18.76 5.70
N GLN A 301 12.04 19.73 5.08
CA GLN A 301 11.64 20.26 3.78
C GLN A 301 12.62 19.91 2.65
N THR A 302 12.07 19.53 1.50
CA THR A 302 12.87 19.26 0.30
C THR A 302 13.19 20.58 -0.41
N MET A 303 14.48 20.84 -0.58
CA MET A 303 15.03 22.00 -1.29
C MET A 303 15.67 21.55 -2.61
N PRO A 304 15.84 22.46 -3.60
CA PRO A 304 16.46 22.12 -4.89
C PRO A 304 17.85 21.47 -4.78
N ASN A 305 18.59 21.74 -3.70
CA ASN A 305 19.92 21.22 -3.41
C ASN A 305 19.95 20.34 -2.14
N SER A 306 18.83 19.73 -1.74
CA SER A 306 18.81 18.78 -0.63
C SER A 306 19.72 17.57 -0.89
N ILE A 307 20.40 17.14 0.17
CA ILE A 307 21.22 15.92 0.11
C ILE A 307 20.34 14.66 0.14
N PRO A 308 20.80 13.54 -0.45
CA PRO A 308 20.05 12.30 -0.43
C PRO A 308 20.47 11.32 0.69
N ASP A 309 21.38 11.71 1.58
CA ASP A 309 21.96 10.85 2.62
C ASP A 309 21.98 11.50 4.02
N ALA A 310 20.96 12.30 4.36
CA ALA A 310 20.86 12.93 5.67
C ALA A 310 20.88 11.87 6.78
N ASN A 311 21.79 12.02 7.74
CA ASN A 311 22.05 10.97 8.74
C ASN A 311 21.33 11.28 10.05
N TYR A 312 20.32 10.46 10.35
CA TYR A 312 19.57 10.47 11.60
C TYR A 312 20.04 9.34 12.51
N THR A 313 20.16 9.62 13.80
CA THR A 313 20.42 8.63 14.84
C THR A 313 19.26 8.66 15.82
N VAL A 314 18.58 7.52 15.99
CA VAL A 314 17.59 7.31 17.05
C VAL A 314 18.30 6.62 18.21
N LYS A 315 18.41 7.32 19.33
CA LYS A 315 18.95 6.79 20.58
C LYS A 315 17.79 6.42 21.51
N HIS A 316 17.72 5.15 21.89
CA HIS A 316 16.62 4.58 22.68
C HIS A 316 17.19 3.68 23.77
N GLY A 317 16.99 4.05 25.04
CA GLY A 317 17.59 3.31 26.17
C GLY A 317 19.11 3.20 26.12
N GLY A 318 19.79 4.19 25.51
CA GLY A 318 21.24 4.20 25.32
C GLY A 318 21.75 3.46 24.07
N ILE A 319 20.87 2.79 23.32
CA ILE A 319 21.21 2.11 22.06
C ILE A 319 21.05 3.10 20.90
N GLU A 320 22.07 3.22 20.06
CA GLU A 320 22.03 4.06 18.86
C GLU A 320 21.65 3.25 17.62
N THR A 321 20.66 3.73 16.86
CA THR A 321 20.25 3.16 15.57
C THR A 321 20.28 4.24 14.49
N ASP A 322 21.09 4.04 13.46
CA ASP A 322 21.36 5.02 12.42
C ASP A 322 20.53 4.78 11.16
N PHE A 323 20.13 5.89 10.53
CA PHE A 323 19.32 5.94 9.31
C PHE A 323 19.87 6.98 8.34
N ARG A 324 19.85 6.65 7.05
CA ARG A 324 19.96 7.65 5.98
C ARG A 324 18.60 7.97 5.42
N VAL A 325 18.28 9.25 5.34
CA VAL A 325 17.03 9.77 4.78
C VAL A 325 17.32 10.59 3.54
N ASN A 326 16.65 10.26 2.44
CA ASN A 326 16.77 10.99 1.19
C ASN A 326 15.88 12.24 1.20
N GLN A 327 16.46 13.40 1.51
CA GLN A 327 15.72 14.66 1.61
C GLN A 327 15.33 15.27 0.25
N GLN A 328 15.66 14.62 -0.87
CA GLN A 328 15.21 15.01 -2.21
C GLN A 328 13.77 14.58 -2.51
N MET A 329 13.12 13.89 -1.56
CA MET A 329 11.73 13.47 -1.62
C MET A 329 11.10 13.55 -0.22
N GLY A 330 9.77 13.55 -0.16
CA GLY A 330 9.05 13.41 1.10
C GLY A 330 9.21 14.59 2.08
N GLY A 331 9.52 15.78 1.58
CA GLY A 331 9.47 17.01 2.40
C GLY A 331 8.02 17.41 2.73
N GLY A 332 7.82 18.01 3.91
CA GLY A 332 6.52 18.50 4.35
C GLY A 332 5.54 17.41 4.77
N THR A 333 6.05 16.28 5.27
CA THR A 333 5.25 15.16 5.79
C THR A 333 5.99 14.43 6.92
N TRP A 334 5.36 13.39 7.48
CA TRP A 334 5.95 12.51 8.50
C TRP A 334 6.64 11.30 7.87
N VAL A 335 7.94 11.16 8.12
CA VAL A 335 8.77 10.07 7.61
C VAL A 335 9.07 9.06 8.70
N TYR A 336 8.55 7.84 8.57
CA TYR A 336 8.75 6.76 9.54
C TYR A 336 10.18 6.21 9.49
N LEU A 337 10.87 6.19 10.62
CA LEU A 337 12.20 5.58 10.77
C LEU A 337 12.14 4.16 11.33
N GLY A 338 11.23 3.91 12.28
CA GLY A 338 11.16 2.64 13.00
C GLY A 338 10.29 2.75 14.26
N THR A 339 10.13 1.64 14.97
CA THR A 339 9.51 1.60 16.29
C THR A 339 10.58 1.16 17.28
N PHE A 340 10.71 1.90 18.37
CA PHE A 340 11.77 1.71 19.36
C PHE A 340 11.22 1.80 20.78
N HIS A 341 11.91 1.14 21.70
CA HIS A 341 11.55 1.13 23.10
C HIS A 341 12.16 2.32 23.83
N PHE A 342 11.34 3.23 24.36
CA PHE A 342 11.82 4.40 25.08
C PHE A 342 11.57 4.26 26.58
N THR A 343 12.62 4.47 27.37
CA THR A 343 12.50 4.52 28.84
C THR A 343 11.83 5.81 29.30
N LYS A 344 11.17 5.77 30.45
CA LYS A 344 10.50 6.95 31.01
C LYS A 344 11.49 8.08 31.34
N GLY A 345 11.09 9.31 31.05
CA GLY A 345 11.77 10.56 31.38
C GLY A 345 12.47 11.20 30.19
N LYS A 346 12.98 12.41 30.40
CA LYS A 346 13.83 13.12 29.44
C LYS A 346 15.32 12.83 29.67
N SER A 347 15.95 12.18 28.68
CA SER A 347 17.35 11.77 28.76
C SER A 347 18.06 11.91 27.41
N ASP A 348 19.35 12.24 27.41
CA ASP A 348 20.20 12.15 26.22
C ASP A 348 20.39 10.70 25.74
N ASP A 349 19.94 9.70 26.49
CA ASP A 349 19.84 8.30 26.08
C ASP A 349 18.54 7.96 25.35
N ASN A 350 17.60 8.91 25.30
CA ASN A 350 16.31 8.86 24.62
C ASN A 350 16.17 10.09 23.72
N CYS A 351 16.88 10.14 22.60
CA CYS A 351 16.89 11.31 21.73
C CYS A 351 17.00 10.95 20.25
N ILE A 352 16.56 11.87 19.40
CA ILE A 352 16.74 11.79 17.96
C ILE A 352 17.74 12.87 17.59
N LYS A 353 18.74 12.51 16.78
CA LYS A 353 19.79 13.42 16.33
C LYS A 353 19.85 13.46 14.81
N LEU A 354 20.02 14.64 14.25
CA LEU A 354 20.34 14.85 12.83
C LEU A 354 21.65 15.58 12.71
N THR A 355 22.57 15.06 11.90
CA THR A 355 23.85 15.72 11.57
C THR A 355 23.83 16.30 10.17
N ASN A 356 24.55 17.42 9.96
CA ASN A 356 24.81 17.95 8.62
C ASN A 356 25.97 17.23 7.88
N PHE A 357 26.47 16.12 8.41
CA PHE A 357 27.44 15.29 7.71
C PHE A 357 26.82 14.67 6.44
N SER A 358 27.49 14.83 5.31
CA SER A 358 27.09 14.22 4.04
C SER A 358 28.28 14.01 3.12
N ASN A 359 28.19 13.00 2.26
CA ASN A 359 29.14 12.83 1.16
C ASN A 359 28.78 13.67 -0.07
N TYR A 360 27.61 14.32 -0.06
CA TYR A 360 27.10 15.17 -1.10
C TYR A 360 27.25 16.65 -0.72
N LYS A 361 27.41 17.50 -1.73
CA LYS A 361 27.28 18.95 -1.54
C LYS A 361 25.80 19.30 -1.59
N GLY A 362 25.36 20.19 -0.71
CA GLY A 362 23.96 20.58 -0.64
C GLY A 362 23.61 21.12 0.74
N VAL A 363 22.33 21.00 1.07
CA VAL A 363 21.77 21.42 2.34
C VAL A 363 21.13 20.26 3.07
N VAL A 364 21.11 20.37 4.39
CA VAL A 364 20.36 19.51 5.30
C VAL A 364 19.27 20.37 5.94
N THR A 365 18.04 19.86 5.96
CA THR A 365 16.90 20.52 6.58
C THR A 365 16.38 19.70 7.77
N ALA A 366 15.87 20.40 8.78
CA ALA A 366 15.36 19.83 10.02
C ALA A 366 14.07 20.56 10.39
N ASP A 367 13.05 19.84 10.85
CA ASP A 367 11.78 20.43 11.27
C ASP A 367 11.41 19.81 12.64
N ALA A 368 10.40 18.94 12.68
CA ALA A 368 9.96 18.28 13.89
C ALA A 368 10.24 16.76 13.95
N VAL A 369 10.20 16.22 15.17
CA VAL A 369 10.18 14.79 15.47
C VAL A 369 8.90 14.42 16.20
N ARG A 370 8.30 13.29 15.84
CA ARG A 370 7.08 12.76 16.45
C ARG A 370 7.28 11.32 16.91
N LEU A 371 6.99 11.05 18.18
CA LEU A 371 6.95 9.72 18.77
C LEU A 371 5.50 9.32 19.01
N GLY A 372 5.13 8.11 18.60
CA GLY A 372 3.80 7.56 18.85
C GLY A 372 2.76 7.89 17.78
N GLY A 373 1.68 7.11 17.76
CA GLY A 373 0.58 7.27 16.80
C GLY A 373 -0.41 8.37 17.18
N GLY A 374 -0.59 8.60 18.48
CA GLY A 374 -1.45 9.64 19.00
C GLY A 374 -2.95 9.38 18.87
N MET A 375 -3.70 10.40 19.27
CA MET A 375 -5.15 10.45 19.11
C MET A 375 -5.52 11.22 17.83
N GLY A 376 -6.72 10.95 17.32
CA GLY A 376 -7.31 11.72 16.23
C GLY A 376 -7.48 13.20 16.61
N ASN A 377 -6.98 14.10 15.76
CA ASN A 377 -6.99 15.54 15.98
C ASN A 377 -7.62 16.32 14.82
N ILE A 378 -8.24 15.62 13.85
CA ILE A 378 -9.05 16.27 12.81
C ILE A 378 -10.48 16.36 13.32
N VAL A 379 -10.99 17.57 13.45
CA VAL A 379 -12.37 17.81 13.90
C VAL A 379 -13.32 17.89 12.72
N ARG A 380 -14.53 17.34 12.89
CA ARG A 380 -15.57 17.33 11.85
C ARG A 380 -16.91 17.80 12.40
N GLY A 381 -17.65 18.51 11.56
CA GLY A 381 -18.96 19.06 11.87
C GLY A 381 -19.37 20.09 10.83
N ASP A 382 -20.61 20.53 10.91
CA ASP A 382 -21.12 21.63 10.09
C ASP A 382 -21.82 22.67 10.98
N SER A 383 -22.38 23.71 10.35
CA SER A 383 -23.03 24.83 11.04
C SER A 383 -24.25 24.44 11.86
N THR A 384 -24.76 23.21 11.76
CA THR A 384 -25.89 22.74 12.55
C THR A 384 -25.47 22.06 13.86
N MET A 385 -24.17 21.79 14.04
CA MET A 385 -23.60 21.33 15.31
C MET A 385 -23.21 22.51 16.21
N VAL A 386 -23.16 22.27 17.52
CA VAL A 386 -22.69 23.27 18.50
C VAL A 386 -21.20 23.56 18.28
N LEU A 387 -20.39 22.51 18.08
CA LEU A 387 -18.97 22.58 17.73
C LEU A 387 -18.59 21.36 16.86
N PRO A 388 -17.56 21.48 16.00
CA PRO A 388 -16.91 20.33 15.39
C PRO A 388 -16.38 19.37 16.46
N ILE A 389 -16.48 18.06 16.20
CA ILE A 389 -16.07 17.01 17.13
C ILE A 389 -14.95 16.15 16.52
N GLY A 390 -13.96 15.79 17.33
CA GLY A 390 -12.98 14.76 17.01
C GLY A 390 -13.57 13.35 17.13
N SER A 391 -12.82 12.34 16.73
CA SER A 391 -13.27 10.94 16.79
C SER A 391 -13.17 10.32 18.19
N ASP A 392 -12.41 10.95 19.08
CA ASP A 392 -11.98 10.49 20.41
C ASP A 392 -11.32 9.10 20.41
N LEU A 393 -10.69 8.74 19.29
CA LEU A 393 -10.03 7.45 19.11
C LEU A 393 -8.54 7.60 18.78
N PRO A 394 -7.76 6.54 19.01
CA PRO A 394 -6.40 6.46 18.49
C PRO A 394 -6.40 6.69 16.97
N ARG A 395 -5.45 7.49 16.48
CA ARG A 395 -5.38 7.88 15.06
C ARG A 395 -5.32 6.68 14.12
N CYS A 396 -4.70 5.58 14.56
CA CYS A 396 -4.64 4.35 13.79
C CYS A 396 -6.01 3.75 13.47
N LEU A 397 -7.08 4.11 14.20
CA LEU A 397 -8.45 3.65 13.96
C LEU A 397 -9.24 4.53 12.98
N GLU A 398 -8.73 5.71 12.66
CA GLU A 398 -9.37 6.66 11.77
C GLU A 398 -9.16 6.28 10.30
N ALA A 399 -10.07 6.75 9.44
CA ALA A 399 -9.93 6.63 8.00
C ALA A 399 -8.67 7.32 7.47
N ALA A 400 -8.18 6.88 6.32
CA ALA A 400 -6.95 7.36 5.70
C ALA A 400 -6.95 8.88 5.46
N ARG A 401 -8.12 9.47 5.20
CA ARG A 401 -8.23 10.91 4.92
C ARG A 401 -7.71 11.80 6.05
N TYR A 402 -7.92 11.40 7.30
CA TYR A 402 -7.55 12.20 8.47
C TYR A 402 -6.03 12.14 8.69
N SER A 403 -5.45 10.94 8.54
CA SER A 403 -4.00 10.77 8.53
C SER A 403 -3.34 11.56 7.40
N ALA A 404 -3.91 11.53 6.20
CA ALA A 404 -3.38 12.29 5.06
C ALA A 404 -3.37 13.81 5.32
N GLN A 405 -4.44 14.36 5.91
CA GLN A 405 -4.47 15.76 6.32
C GLN A 405 -3.40 16.06 7.37
N TRP A 406 -3.34 15.24 8.43
CA TRP A 406 -2.33 15.37 9.49
C TRP A 406 -0.89 15.27 8.96
N TYR A 407 -0.70 14.54 7.87
CA TYR A 407 0.59 14.31 7.20
C TYR A 407 0.89 15.40 6.15
N GLY A 408 0.09 16.46 6.08
CA GLY A 408 0.37 17.63 5.25
C GLY A 408 -0.05 17.51 3.79
N MET A 409 -0.80 16.48 3.42
CA MET A 409 -1.30 16.33 2.05
C MET A 409 -2.23 17.50 1.69
N PRO A 410 -2.28 17.94 0.42
CA PRO A 410 -3.22 18.97 -0.01
C PRO A 410 -4.67 18.46 0.07
N ASP A 411 -5.62 19.38 0.24
CA ASP A 411 -7.06 19.11 0.30
C ASP A 411 -7.58 18.33 -0.91
N SER A 412 -7.02 18.57 -2.10
CA SER A 412 -7.32 17.84 -3.33
C SER A 412 -7.02 16.34 -3.26
N VAL A 413 -6.17 15.91 -2.33
CA VAL A 413 -5.81 14.50 -2.12
C VAL A 413 -6.74 13.83 -1.11
N TYR A 414 -7.00 14.45 0.05
CA TYR A 414 -7.72 13.81 1.16
C TYR A 414 -9.20 14.24 1.30
N SER A 415 -9.63 15.27 0.57
CA SER A 415 -11.00 15.79 0.61
C SER A 415 -11.63 16.00 -0.79
N PRO A 416 -11.35 15.19 -1.84
CA PRO A 416 -11.86 15.43 -3.19
C PRO A 416 -13.39 15.33 -3.31
N ARG A 417 -14.08 14.73 -2.33
CA ARG A 417 -15.55 14.66 -2.26
C ARG A 417 -16.15 15.60 -1.21
N GLY A 418 -15.35 16.47 -0.59
CA GLY A 418 -15.80 17.48 0.37
C GLY A 418 -16.27 16.87 1.70
N ASN A 419 -17.58 16.68 1.84
CA ASN A 419 -18.22 16.17 3.07
C ASN A 419 -18.58 14.67 2.98
N ASP A 420 -18.08 13.96 1.97
CA ASP A 420 -18.24 12.49 1.85
C ASP A 420 -16.96 11.79 2.31
N ASP A 421 -16.70 11.87 3.62
CA ASP A 421 -15.52 11.32 4.28
C ASP A 421 -15.35 9.80 4.04
N GLY A 422 -16.47 9.09 3.86
CA GLY A 422 -16.47 7.66 3.58
C GLY A 422 -15.89 7.35 2.21
N ARG A 423 -16.25 8.13 1.19
CA ARG A 423 -15.62 8.00 -0.14
C ARG A 423 -14.21 8.56 -0.16
N ASP A 424 -13.94 9.62 0.61
CA ASP A 424 -12.60 10.19 0.71
C ASP A 424 -11.58 9.23 1.36
N ASP A 425 -12.00 8.36 2.30
CA ASP A 425 -11.17 7.25 2.79
C ASP A 425 -10.66 6.34 1.67
N VAL A 426 -11.46 6.12 0.63
CA VAL A 426 -11.08 5.26 -0.50
C VAL A 426 -10.25 6.04 -1.52
N ASN A 427 -10.67 7.27 -1.82
CA ASN A 427 -10.04 8.07 -2.87
C ASN A 427 -8.66 8.60 -2.51
N VAL A 428 -8.34 8.75 -1.22
CA VAL A 428 -7.03 9.25 -0.79
C VAL A 428 -5.91 8.22 -1.01
N ARG A 429 -6.24 6.93 -0.91
CA ARG A 429 -5.28 5.81 -0.90
C ARG A 429 -4.41 5.68 -2.15
N PRO A 430 -4.88 5.95 -3.38
CA PRO A 430 -4.04 5.91 -4.57
C PRO A 430 -3.07 7.10 -4.68
N PHE A 431 -3.29 8.18 -3.92
CA PHE A 431 -2.50 9.43 -3.96
C PHE A 431 -1.48 9.54 -2.82
N THR A 432 -1.50 8.58 -1.90
CA THR A 432 -0.68 8.48 -0.70
C THR A 432 0.17 7.22 -0.79
#